data_AF-D5P5I4-F1
#
_entry.id   AF-D5P5I4-F1
#
_cell.length_a   1.000
_cell.length_b   1.000
_cell.length_c   1.000
_cell.angle_alpha   90.00
_cell.angle_beta   90.00
_cell.angle_gamma   90.00
#
_symmetry.space_group_name_H-M   'P 1'
#
loop_
_entity.id
_entity.type
_entity.pdbx_description
1 polymer ?
#
loop_
_entity_poly.entity_id
_entity_poly.type
_entity_poly.pdbx_seq_one_letter_code
_entity_poly.pdbx_strand_id
1 'polypeptide(L)'
;MIYHPAGLADTTASMHSFAQELETIREQAQNLLASSRDYFSGPHGAESYAQAQQLINEGIQDGKDVIFRHGDVIDQASMAFQAADSTVGQGFQSI
;
A
#
# COMPACT_ATOMS: atom_id res chain seq x y z
N MET A 1 24.54 -3.43 10.88
CA MET A 1 23.62 -3.45 9.72
C MET A 1 24.17 -2.51 8.68
N ILE A 2 24.41 -2.99 7.46
CA ILE A 2 24.86 -2.14 6.34
C ILE A 2 23.61 -1.50 5.75
N TYR A 3 23.54 -0.17 5.81
CA TYR A 3 22.43 0.61 5.29
C TYR A 3 22.52 0.71 3.77
N HIS A 4 21.46 0.30 3.05
CA HIS A 4 21.39 0.33 1.58
C HIS A 4 20.29 1.31 1.13
N PRO A 5 20.60 2.61 0.99
CA PRO A 5 19.62 3.62 0.59
C PRO A 5 19.00 3.35 -0.80
N ALA A 6 19.76 2.72 -1.70
CA ALA A 6 19.24 2.26 -2.99
C ALA A 6 18.13 1.20 -2.86
N GLY A 7 18.21 0.32 -1.85
CA GLY A 7 17.19 -0.70 -1.59
C GLY A 7 15.91 -0.12 -0.98
N LEU A 8 16.01 0.98 -0.22
CA LEU A 8 14.83 1.67 0.31
C LEU A 8 14.08 2.43 -0.78
N ALA A 9 14.80 3.13 -1.67
CA ALA A 9 14.20 3.80 -2.83
C ALA A 9 13.49 2.81 -3.78
N ASP A 10 14.10 1.64 -4.02
CA ASP A 10 13.50 0.54 -4.81
C ASP A 10 12.24 -0.03 -4.14
N THR A 11 12.24 -0.11 -2.81
CA THR A 11 11.07 -0.55 -2.04
C THR A 11 9.92 0.45 -2.13
N THR A 12 10.18 1.75 -2.01
CA THR A 12 9.16 2.80 -2.15
C THR A 12 8.59 2.83 -3.58
N ALA A 13 9.43 2.65 -4.61
CA ALA A 13 8.98 2.52 -6.00
C ALA A 13 8.09 1.29 -6.21
N SER A 14 8.48 0.14 -5.65
CA SER A 14 7.70 -1.10 -5.68
C SER A 14 6.35 -0.94 -4.98
N MET A 15 6.30 -0.25 -3.84
CA MET A 15 5.05 0.05 -3.12
C MET A 15 4.08 0.86 -3.96
N HIS A 16 4.58 1.86 -4.69
CA HIS A 16 3.75 2.64 -5.60
C HIS A 16 3.20 1.78 -6.76
N SER A 17 4.01 0.87 -7.30
CA SER A 17 3.57 -0.10 -8.32
C SER A 17 2.46 -1.01 -7.77
N PHE A 18 2.63 -1.56 -6.57
CA PHE A 18 1.61 -2.41 -5.95
C PHE A 18 0.29 -1.66 -5.68
N ALA A 19 0.36 -0.38 -5.29
CA ALA A 19 -0.83 0.45 -5.12
C ALA A 19 -1.60 0.66 -6.44
N GLN A 20 -0.90 0.77 -7.57
CA GLN A 20 -1.51 0.85 -8.91
C GLN A 20 -2.10 -0.49 -9.35
N GLU A 21 -1.46 -1.60 -9.02
CA GLU A 21 -2.00 -2.95 -9.27
C GLU A 21 -3.30 -3.17 -8.49
N LEU A 22 -3.36 -2.77 -7.21
CA LEU A 22 -4.59 -2.82 -6.41
C LEU A 22 -5.73 -2.00 -7.01
N GLU A 23 -5.41 -0.84 -7.59
CA GLU A 23 -6.41 -0.02 -8.30
C GLU A 23 -6.95 -0.75 -9.53
N THR A 24 -6.08 -1.42 -10.28
CA THR A 24 -6.47 -2.22 -11.44
C THR A 24 -7.33 -3.41 -11.02
N ILE A 25 -6.99 -4.07 -9.90
CA ILE A 25 -7.78 -5.18 -9.33
C ILE A 25 -9.15 -4.68 -8.89
N ARG A 26 -9.27 -3.48 -8.31
CA ARG A 26 -10.55 -2.86 -7.94
C ARG A 26 -11.47 -2.75 -9.16
N GLU A 27 -10.96 -2.19 -10.25
CA GLU A 27 -11.73 -2.01 -11.48
C GLU A 27 -12.18 -3.36 -12.06
N GLN A 28 -11.27 -4.35 -12.09
CA GLN A 28 -11.61 -5.70 -12.55
C GLN A 28 -12.66 -6.36 -11.66
N ALA A 29 -12.54 -6.26 -10.33
CA ALA A 29 -13.49 -6.83 -9.38
C ALA A 29 -14.87 -6.16 -9.50
N GLN A 30 -14.92 -4.84 -9.70
CA GLN A 30 -16.17 -4.11 -9.94
C GLN A 30 -16.83 -4.53 -11.25
N ASN A 31 -16.04 -4.73 -12.32
CA ASN A 31 -16.56 -5.22 -13.60
C ASN A 31 -17.11 -6.65 -13.49
N LEU A 32 -16.41 -7.54 -12.78
CA LEU A 32 -16.88 -8.90 -12.51
C LEU A 32 -18.16 -8.90 -11.67
N LEU A 33 -18.22 -8.06 -10.63
CA LEU A 33 -19.42 -7.88 -9.83
C LEU A 33 -20.59 -7.38 -10.70
N ALA A 34 -20.36 -6.37 -11.55
CA ALA A 34 -21.37 -5.89 -12.50
C ALA A 34 -21.86 -6.99 -13.46
N SER A 35 -20.96 -7.87 -13.93
CA SER A 35 -21.32 -8.98 -14.81
C SER A 35 -22.10 -10.10 -14.12
N SER A 36 -22.02 -10.20 -12.79
CA SER A 36 -22.69 -11.22 -11.98
C SER A 36 -24.03 -10.74 -11.39
N ARG A 37 -24.54 -9.58 -11.81
CA ARG A 37 -25.77 -8.97 -11.29
C ARG A 37 -26.98 -9.90 -11.31
N ASP A 38 -27.07 -10.79 -12.30
CA ASP A 38 -28.16 -11.79 -12.40
C ASP A 38 -28.14 -12.82 -11.28
N TYR A 39 -26.97 -13.10 -10.70
CA TYR A 39 -26.80 -13.96 -9.53
C TYR A 39 -27.40 -13.33 -8.25
N PHE A 40 -27.52 -12.01 -8.25
CA PHE A 40 -28.09 -11.18 -7.18
C PHE A 40 -29.55 -10.78 -7.48
N SER A 41 -30.30 -11.62 -8.18
CA SER A 41 -31.71 -11.34 -8.55
C SER A 41 -32.74 -11.73 -7.49
N GLY A 42 -32.32 -12.39 -6.40
CA GLY A 42 -33.20 -12.85 -5.31
C GLY A 42 -33.69 -11.74 -4.37
N PRO A 43 -34.53 -12.08 -3.36
CA PRO A 43 -35.14 -11.12 -2.43
C PRO A 43 -34.15 -10.22 -1.66
N HIS A 44 -32.93 -10.73 -1.42
CA HIS A 44 -31.82 -10.02 -0.76
C HIS A 44 -30.66 -9.69 -1.71
N GLY A 45 -30.89 -9.84 -3.02
CA GLY A 45 -29.85 -9.72 -4.03
C GLY A 45 -29.29 -8.30 -4.15
N ALA A 46 -30.14 -7.27 -4.11
CA ALA A 46 -29.70 -5.88 -4.12
C ALA A 46 -28.82 -5.53 -2.89
N GLU A 47 -29.16 -6.07 -1.72
CA GLU A 47 -28.42 -5.84 -0.47
C GLU A 47 -27.06 -6.55 -0.48
N SER A 48 -27.04 -7.82 -0.89
CA SER A 48 -25.80 -8.59 -1.02
C SER A 48 -24.88 -8.08 -2.13
N TYR A 49 -25.44 -7.55 -3.22
CA TYR A 49 -24.67 -6.86 -4.26
C TYR A 49 -24.02 -5.58 -3.72
N ALA A 50 -24.79 -4.75 -3.00
CA ALA A 50 -24.27 -3.53 -2.39
C ALA A 50 -23.18 -3.84 -1.36
N GLN A 51 -23.36 -4.89 -0.56
CA GLN A 51 -22.37 -5.36 0.39
C GLN A 51 -21.09 -5.85 -0.30
N ALA A 52 -21.20 -6.61 -1.39
CA ALA A 52 -20.04 -7.05 -2.17
C ALA A 52 -19.29 -5.85 -2.76
N GLN A 53 -20.01 -4.84 -3.24
CA GLN A 53 -19.41 -3.62 -3.76
C GLN A 53 -18.66 -2.84 -2.67
N GLN A 54 -19.22 -2.77 -1.46
CA GLN A 54 -18.55 -2.18 -0.29
C GLN A 54 -17.28 -2.95 0.09
N LEU A 55 -17.35 -4.28 0.20
CA LEU A 55 -16.22 -5.12 0.57
C LEU A 55 -15.05 -5.00 -0.41
N ILE A 56 -15.32 -4.89 -1.72
CA ILE A 56 -14.28 -4.66 -2.73
C ILE A 56 -13.58 -3.32 -2.48
N ASN A 57 -14.35 -2.27 -2.20
CA ASN A 57 -13.79 -0.93 -1.97
C ASN A 57 -12.99 -0.89 -0.66
N GLU A 58 -13.54 -1.44 0.42
CA GLU A 58 -12.89 -1.48 1.75
C GLU A 58 -11.59 -2.29 1.70
N GLY A 59 -11.62 -3.52 1.16
CA GLY A 59 -10.43 -4.36 1.10
C GLY A 59 -9.29 -3.76 0.27
N ILE A 60 -9.61 -3.09 -0.84
CA ILE A 60 -8.61 -2.40 -1.65
C ILE A 60 -8.06 -1.17 -0.93
N GLN A 61 -8.93 -0.39 -0.28
CA GLN A 61 -8.49 0.80 0.45
C GLN A 61 -7.59 0.41 1.63
N ASP A 62 -7.98 -0.59 2.41
CA ASP A 62 -7.16 -1.12 3.51
C ASP A 62 -5.80 -1.62 3.01
N GLY A 63 -5.77 -2.32 1.87
CA GLY A 63 -4.52 -2.76 1.23
C GLY A 63 -3.60 -1.60 0.87
N LYS A 64 -4.15 -0.53 0.27
CA LYS A 64 -3.40 0.69 -0.06
C LYS A 64 -2.89 1.39 1.20
N ASP A 65 -3.71 1.49 2.24
CA ASP A 65 -3.34 2.12 3.50
C ASP A 65 -2.19 1.38 4.20
N VAL A 66 -2.18 0.04 4.16
CA VAL A 66 -1.08 -0.77 4.70
C VAL A 66 0.22 -0.54 3.92
N ILE A 67 0.13 -0.49 2.58
CA ILE A 67 1.29 -0.20 1.71
C ILE A 67 1.86 1.18 2.01
N PHE A 68 1.00 2.20 2.10
CA PHE A 68 1.44 3.57 2.45
C PHE A 68 2.06 3.64 3.84
N ARG A 69 1.47 2.98 4.85
CA ARG A 69 2.06 2.91 6.19
C ARG A 69 3.44 2.26 6.19
N HIS A 70 3.66 1.23 5.37
CA HIS A 70 4.98 0.63 5.25
C HIS A 70 5.97 1.57 4.57
N GLY A 71 5.54 2.33 3.55
CA GLY A 71 6.35 3.37 2.92
C GLY A 71 6.82 4.43 3.91
N ASP A 72 5.90 4.97 4.71
CA ASP A 72 6.20 5.98 5.72
C ASP A 72 7.20 5.48 6.78
N VAL A 73 7.07 4.22 7.21
CA VAL A 73 8.01 3.61 8.18
C VAL A 73 9.40 3.44 7.57
N ILE A 74 9.49 3.05 6.30
CA ILE A 74 10.76 2.92 5.58
C ILE A 74 11.44 4.28 5.44
N ASP A 75 10.70 5.31 5.06
CA ASP A 75 11.24 6.67 4.93
C ASP A 75 11.69 7.24 6.27
N GLN A 76 10.92 7.03 7.35
CA GLN A 76 11.32 7.43 8.69
C GLN A 76 12.59 6.70 9.16
N ALA A 77 12.68 5.39 8.93
CA ALA A 77 13.87 4.61 9.25
C ALA A 77 15.10 5.12 8.46
N SER A 78 14.93 5.41 7.17
CA SER A 78 15.94 6.01 6.30
C SER A 78 16.48 7.32 6.86
N MET A 79 15.60 8.25 7.22
CA MET A 79 15.98 9.55 7.78
C MET A 79 16.67 9.42 9.15
N ALA A 80 16.17 8.54 10.02
CA ALA A 80 16.75 8.29 11.34
C ALA A 80 18.18 7.75 11.24
N PHE A 81 18.44 6.83 10.31
CA PHE A 81 19.79 6.31 10.08
C PHE A 81 20.74 7.36 9.49
N GLN A 82 20.29 8.18 8.53
CA GLN A 82 21.10 9.29 8.00
C GLN A 82 21.46 10.32 9.08
N ALA A 83 20.51 10.66 9.95
CA ALA A 83 20.77 11.58 11.06
C ALA A 83 21.79 11.00 12.05
N ALA A 84 21.67 9.70 12.38
CA ALA A 84 22.61 9.00 13.24
C ALA A 84 24.02 8.95 12.64
N ASP A 85 24.16 8.66 11.34
CA ASP A 85 25.46 8.64 10.64
C ASP A 85 26.12 10.03 10.64
N SER A 86 25.37 11.10 10.38
CA SER A 86 25.92 12.46 10.44
C SER A 86 26.43 12.84 11.83
N THR A 87 25.73 12.40 12.88
CA THR A 87 26.09 12.67 14.28
C THR A 87 27.38 11.93 14.67
N VAL A 88 27.51 10.68 14.25
CA VAL A 88 28.73 9.88 14.47
C VAL A 88 29.91 10.42 13.66
N GLY A 89 29.69 10.82 12.41
CA GLY A 89 30.72 11.43 11.55
C GLY A 89 31.30 12.72 12.12
N GLN A 90 30.47 13.57 12.73
CA GLN A 90 30.93 14.76 13.46
C GLN A 90 31.78 14.40 14.68
N GLY A 91 31.47 13.31 15.37
CA GLY A 91 32.26 12.79 16.48
C GLY A 91 33.70 12.46 16.08
N PHE A 92 33.91 11.86 14.91
CA PHE A 92 35.24 11.53 14.39
C PHE A 92 36.04 12.73 13.85
N GLN A 93 35.38 13.82 13.42
CA GLN A 93 36.08 15.05 13.03
C GLN A 93 36.57 15.87 14.24
N SER A 94 36.06 15.58 15.45
CA SER A 94 36.39 16.30 16.67
C SER A 94 37.54 15.71 17.50
N ILE A 95 38.17 14.63 17.02
CA ILE A 95 39.32 13.93 17.64
C ILE A 95 40.57 14.18 16.78
#